data_AF-A0A5C7EUY1-F1
#
_entry.id   AF-A0A5C7EUY1-F1
#
_cell.length_a   1.000
_cell.length_b   1.000
_cell.length_c   1.000
_cell.angle_alpha   90.00
_cell.angle_beta   90.00
_cell.angle_gamma   90.00
#
_symmetry.space_group_name_H-M   'P 1'
#
loop_
_entity.id
_entity.type
_entity.pdbx_description
1 polymer ?
#
loop_
_entity_poly.entity_id
_entity_poly.type
_entity_poly.pdbx_seq_one_letter_code
_entity_poly.pdbx_strand_id
1 'polypeptide(L)'
;MTKTYLLLFFIALFAVSCSKKVEINGKINGTASPLERVEFIEASGVATLPLTNIGVDANGNFKGDFEAPKNGMYVISYAGKQNLIYLKGGQTVNISGNAATFPTEYVINGDAKGNNDFLQNSQKFLAGYAGKVNMQEMMQRDEASFLKGIQKIHDDLVKNIEENAKKTKADNDVVEWKKHDLASTILSIMAQYETTKAMASGNPAYKSGKNFVDFENKLQPDKDKMVKEIPSYRNYLLSKMTADFQKYGEANNKDNKLSMTELFNNYLKTQKDVSQVTKDYLLAYVMAQSDIQPTTPKETQDKIAKIIENDIKDAGVKADLKKIQFVVSGLKVGEAAPDAALIKQDGKAFKISENNGKPTMMVFYASWNPYISESVIPVLTEVTNFYKSKMNFVYVNLDDTKDQFIKTSNALMKGLPGTNVYAEGGLKSDLAKKYGIYGFKLPSFVVLDKTGKVASRAFFNLGDPEMVTVLDRETGLKAPSVQPEVQLQNQLIPQQESAQQQAPATK
;
A
#
# COMPACT_ATOMS: atom_id res chain seq x y z
N MET A 1 -5.74 23.66 54.95
CA MET A 1 -5.89 23.73 53.48
C MET A 1 -4.76 22.94 52.80
N THR A 2 -4.72 21.61 52.96
CA THR A 2 -3.54 20.81 52.53
C THR A 2 -3.88 19.31 52.39
N LYS A 3 -4.99 18.95 51.73
CA LYS A 3 -5.31 17.52 51.46
C LYS A 3 -5.97 17.21 50.10
N THR A 4 -5.99 18.13 49.13
CA THR A 4 -6.74 17.90 47.87
C THR A 4 -5.89 17.86 46.59
N TYR A 5 -4.57 18.08 46.66
CA TYR A 5 -3.72 18.10 45.45
C TYR A 5 -2.91 16.82 45.20
N LEU A 6 -2.92 15.85 46.13
CA LEU A 6 -2.15 14.61 46.00
C LEU A 6 -2.92 13.48 45.26
N LEU A 7 -4.24 13.64 45.08
CA LEU A 7 -5.06 12.67 44.35
C LEU A 7 -5.09 12.94 42.83
N LEU A 8 -4.78 14.16 42.39
CA LEU A 8 -4.74 14.54 40.97
C LEU A 8 -3.41 14.18 40.28
N PHE A 9 -2.36 13.85 41.04
CA PHE A 9 -1.08 13.41 40.48
C PHE A 9 -1.01 11.89 40.24
N PHE A 10 -1.92 11.11 40.84
CA PHE A 10 -1.98 9.65 40.64
C PHE A 10 -2.92 9.20 39.50
N ILE A 11 -3.75 10.09 38.95
CA ILE A 11 -4.63 9.78 37.81
C ILE A 11 -3.98 10.15 36.46
N ALA A 12 -2.90 10.94 36.46
CA ALA A 12 -2.20 11.34 35.24
C ALA A 12 -1.17 10.31 34.72
N LEU A 13 -0.96 9.18 35.42
CA LEU A 13 0.06 8.18 35.09
C LEU A 13 -0.48 6.86 34.48
N PHE A 14 -1.78 6.77 34.20
CA PHE A 14 -2.39 5.57 33.56
C PHE A 14 -2.85 5.77 32.12
N ALA A 15 -2.55 6.91 31.49
CA ALA A 15 -2.72 7.11 30.04
C ALA A 15 -1.43 6.84 29.25
N VAL A 16 -0.55 5.95 29.74
CA VAL A 16 0.30 5.19 28.81
C VAL A 16 -0.66 4.26 28.10
N SER A 17 -1.20 4.70 26.97
CA SER A 17 -1.78 3.80 25.98
C SER A 17 -0.70 2.78 25.67
N CYS A 18 -0.70 1.64 26.37
CA CYS A 18 0.07 0.48 25.97
C CYS A 18 -0.41 0.18 24.56
N SER A 19 0.36 0.61 23.55
CA SER A 19 0.21 0.14 22.19
C SER A 19 0.46 -1.35 22.23
N LYS A 20 -0.59 -2.12 22.49
CA LYS A 20 -0.47 -3.57 22.56
C LYS A 20 -0.21 -4.04 21.14
N LYS A 21 1.03 -4.44 20.89
CA LYS A 21 1.47 -5.00 19.61
C LYS A 21 0.63 -6.24 19.29
N VAL A 22 0.37 -6.44 18.01
CA VAL A 22 -0.09 -7.73 17.51
C VAL A 22 1.13 -8.62 17.38
N GLU A 23 1.12 -9.77 18.05
CA GLU A 23 2.17 -10.78 17.93
C GLU A 23 1.77 -11.82 16.88
N ILE A 24 2.65 -12.08 15.93
CA ILE A 24 2.44 -13.04 14.85
C ILE A 24 3.42 -14.19 15.03
N ASN A 25 2.87 -15.40 15.16
CA ASN A 25 3.63 -16.64 15.03
C ASN A 25 3.02 -17.42 13.87
N GLY A 26 3.84 -17.87 12.92
CA GLY A 26 3.29 -18.59 11.79
C GLY A 26 4.17 -19.65 11.16
N LYS A 27 3.50 -20.49 10.37
CA LYS A 27 4.06 -21.67 9.73
C LYS A 27 3.51 -21.83 8.31
N ILE A 28 4.38 -21.75 7.33
CA ILE A 28 4.11 -22.09 5.94
C ILE A 28 4.64 -23.49 5.69
N ASN A 29 3.74 -24.44 5.44
CA ASN A 29 4.09 -25.82 5.14
C ASN A 29 4.43 -25.98 3.64
N GLY A 30 5.27 -26.96 3.32
CA GLY A 30 5.77 -27.18 1.96
C GLY A 30 7.05 -26.37 1.67
N THR A 31 7.36 -26.17 0.40
CA THR A 31 8.58 -25.45 -0.02
C THR A 31 8.35 -23.94 0.01
N ALA A 32 8.39 -23.35 1.22
CA ALA A 32 8.41 -21.90 1.38
C ALA A 32 9.76 -21.34 0.90
N SER A 33 9.74 -20.32 0.05
CA SER A 33 10.97 -19.65 -0.37
C SER A 33 11.45 -18.71 0.76
N PRO A 34 12.74 -18.75 1.14
CA PRO A 34 13.31 -17.84 2.13
C PRO A 34 13.49 -16.40 1.61
N LEU A 35 13.30 -16.18 0.31
CA LEU A 35 13.26 -14.84 -0.29
C LEU A 35 11.89 -14.17 -0.08
N GLU A 36 10.85 -14.97 0.16
CA GLU A 36 9.50 -14.46 0.31
C GLU A 36 9.27 -13.89 1.71
N ARG A 37 8.44 -12.85 1.76
CA ARG A 37 8.18 -12.06 2.96
C ARG A 37 6.71 -12.09 3.30
N VAL A 38 6.38 -12.16 4.58
CA VAL A 38 5.02 -11.95 5.07
C VAL A 38 4.87 -10.48 5.46
N GLU A 39 3.96 -9.79 4.79
CA GLU A 39 3.66 -8.38 5.10
C GLU A 39 2.23 -8.22 5.60
N PHE A 40 2.04 -7.27 6.52
CA PHE A 40 0.71 -6.83 6.96
C PHE A 40 0.53 -5.35 6.62
N ILE A 41 -0.59 -5.02 5.99
CA ILE A 41 -0.95 -3.64 5.60
C ILE A 41 -2.36 -3.38 6.14
N GLU A 42 -2.62 -2.19 6.70
CA GLU A 42 -3.99 -1.84 7.12
C GLU A 42 -4.88 -1.70 5.87
N ALA A 43 -6.03 -2.39 5.81
CA ALA A 43 -6.80 -2.52 4.58
C ALA A 43 -7.81 -1.40 4.35
N SER A 44 -8.16 -0.65 5.41
CA SER A 44 -9.24 0.33 5.39
C SER A 44 -8.74 1.75 5.11
N GLY A 45 -7.46 2.01 5.24
CA GLY A 45 -6.86 3.33 5.05
C GLY A 45 -6.81 3.73 3.58
N VAL A 46 -6.43 4.98 3.35
CA VAL A 46 -6.43 5.63 2.02
C VAL A 46 -5.04 5.79 1.43
N ALA A 47 -3.99 5.58 2.24
CA ALA A 47 -2.60 5.76 1.87
C ALA A 47 -1.68 4.88 2.76
N THR A 48 -1.96 3.59 2.79
CA THR A 48 -1.35 2.67 3.77
C THR A 48 -0.03 2.10 3.28
N LEU A 49 0.93 2.01 4.20
CA LEU A 49 2.22 1.35 4.00
C LEU A 49 2.26 0.01 4.75
N PRO A 50 3.12 -0.94 4.35
CA PRO A 50 3.38 -2.14 5.14
C PRO A 50 3.73 -1.78 6.60
N LEU A 51 3.04 -2.40 7.55
CA LEU A 51 3.28 -2.20 8.99
C LEU A 51 4.43 -3.07 9.49
N THR A 52 4.64 -4.20 8.83
CA THR A 52 5.76 -5.11 9.08
C THR A 52 6.08 -5.88 7.82
N ASN A 53 7.31 -6.37 7.75
CA ASN A 53 7.83 -7.21 6.69
C ASN A 53 8.67 -8.30 7.39
N ILE A 54 8.18 -9.54 7.38
CA ILE A 54 8.69 -10.64 8.21
C ILE A 54 9.30 -11.72 7.32
N GLY A 55 10.51 -12.17 7.66
CA GLY A 55 11.19 -13.25 6.98
C GLY A 55 10.62 -14.61 7.32
N VAL A 56 10.68 -15.52 6.34
CA VAL A 56 10.34 -16.92 6.51
C VAL A 56 11.64 -17.73 6.54
N ASP A 57 11.83 -18.52 7.60
CA ASP A 57 13.02 -19.37 7.72
C ASP A 57 12.96 -20.57 6.76
N ALA A 58 14.05 -21.32 6.64
CA ALA A 58 14.15 -22.48 5.76
C ALA A 58 13.16 -23.61 6.09
N ASN A 59 12.59 -23.61 7.30
CA ASN A 59 11.57 -24.55 7.71
C ASN A 59 10.15 -23.99 7.49
N GLY A 60 10.00 -22.79 6.94
CA GLY A 60 8.71 -22.13 6.75
C GLY A 60 8.16 -21.44 8.00
N ASN A 61 8.92 -21.32 9.09
CA ASN A 61 8.46 -20.58 10.26
C ASN A 61 8.69 -19.08 10.08
N PHE A 62 7.79 -18.27 10.62
CA PHE A 62 7.96 -16.82 10.68
C PHE A 62 7.41 -16.28 12.01
N LYS A 63 8.06 -15.25 12.53
CA LYS A 63 7.66 -14.60 13.77
C LYS A 63 7.91 -13.10 13.70
N GLY A 64 6.96 -12.32 14.19
CA GLY A 64 7.12 -10.88 14.26
C GLY A 64 6.01 -10.22 15.05
N ASP A 65 6.10 -8.90 15.12
CA ASP A 65 5.17 -8.04 15.82
C ASP A 65 5.02 -6.72 15.07
N PHE A 66 3.87 -6.08 15.25
CA PHE A 66 3.63 -4.71 14.80
C PHE A 66 2.57 -4.02 15.64
N GLU A 67 2.57 -2.69 15.62
CA GLU A 67 1.50 -1.89 16.22
C GLU A 67 0.34 -1.78 15.23
N ALA A 68 -0.80 -2.36 15.59
CA ALA A 68 -2.03 -2.20 14.85
C ALA A 68 -2.57 -0.77 15.08
N PRO A 69 -2.68 0.09 14.05
CA PRO A 69 -3.19 1.45 14.21
C PRO A 69 -4.64 1.51 14.69
N LYS A 70 -5.44 0.47 14.41
CA LYS A 70 -6.84 0.33 14.84
C LYS A 70 -7.26 -1.14 14.79
N ASN A 71 -8.37 -1.48 15.43
CA ASN A 71 -9.01 -2.77 15.16
C ASN A 71 -9.63 -2.71 13.76
N GLY A 72 -9.48 -3.78 12.97
CA GLY A 72 -10.03 -3.77 11.62
C GLY A 72 -9.43 -4.83 10.71
N MET A 73 -9.68 -4.64 9.41
CA MET A 73 -9.15 -5.49 8.36
C MET A 73 -7.71 -5.10 8.00
N TYR A 74 -6.91 -6.12 7.76
CA TYR A 74 -5.54 -6.03 7.29
C TYR A 74 -5.37 -6.91 6.06
N VAL A 75 -4.55 -6.47 5.12
CA VAL A 75 -4.04 -7.33 4.05
C VAL A 75 -2.86 -8.10 4.61
N ILE A 76 -2.88 -9.42 4.47
CA ILE A 76 -1.69 -10.26 4.58
C ILE A 76 -1.20 -10.59 3.17
N SER A 77 0.10 -10.38 2.92
CA SER A 77 0.74 -10.62 1.63
C SER A 77 1.89 -11.62 1.76
N TYR A 78 2.01 -12.55 0.81
CA TYR A 78 3.11 -13.50 0.68
C TYR A 78 3.20 -14.00 -0.77
N ALA A 79 4.39 -14.02 -1.38
CA ALA A 79 4.62 -14.54 -2.73
C ALA A 79 3.66 -13.98 -3.79
N GLY A 80 3.44 -12.65 -3.75
CA GLY A 80 2.53 -11.94 -4.67
C GLY A 80 1.03 -12.22 -4.46
N LYS A 81 0.67 -13.11 -3.54
CA LYS A 81 -0.71 -13.41 -3.17
C LYS A 81 -1.12 -12.62 -1.94
N GLN A 82 -2.39 -12.27 -1.87
CA GLN A 82 -2.96 -11.49 -0.79
C GLN A 82 -4.26 -12.10 -0.28
N ASN A 83 -4.56 -11.83 0.99
CA ASN A 83 -5.87 -12.10 1.57
C ASN A 83 -6.13 -11.11 2.71
N LEU A 84 -7.37 -11.08 3.21
CA LEU A 84 -7.81 -10.20 4.27
C LEU A 84 -7.93 -10.95 5.60
N ILE A 85 -7.43 -10.34 6.67
CA ILE A 85 -7.46 -10.85 8.04
C ILE A 85 -7.94 -9.73 8.99
N TYR A 86 -8.81 -10.06 9.94
CA TYR A 86 -9.24 -9.11 10.97
C TYR A 86 -8.36 -9.22 12.21
N LEU A 87 -7.80 -8.09 12.65
CA LEU A 87 -6.87 -8.04 13.78
C LEU A 87 -7.24 -6.92 14.77
N LYS A 88 -6.89 -7.14 16.03
CA LYS A 88 -7.03 -6.17 17.13
C LYS A 88 -5.70 -6.00 17.85
N GLY A 89 -5.45 -4.80 18.35
CA GLY A 89 -4.27 -4.52 19.16
C GLY A 89 -4.17 -5.47 20.37
N GLY A 90 -2.98 -6.04 20.58
CA GLY A 90 -2.69 -6.93 21.71
C GLY A 90 -3.07 -8.38 21.54
N GLN A 91 -3.45 -8.80 20.34
CA GLN A 91 -3.70 -10.21 20.05
C GLN A 91 -2.40 -10.97 19.78
N THR A 92 -2.37 -12.22 20.22
CA THR A 92 -1.44 -13.22 19.68
C THR A 92 -2.13 -14.01 18.58
N VAL A 93 -1.57 -13.94 17.37
CA VAL A 93 -2.08 -14.59 16.15
C VAL A 93 -1.18 -15.76 15.80
N ASN A 94 -1.74 -16.96 15.82
CA ASN A 94 -1.06 -18.17 15.36
C ASN A 94 -1.63 -18.56 14.00
N ILE A 95 -0.86 -18.37 12.93
CA ILE A 95 -1.34 -18.55 11.55
C ILE A 95 -0.54 -19.63 10.81
N SER A 96 -1.22 -20.53 10.12
CA SER A 96 -0.57 -21.54 9.28
C SER A 96 -1.23 -21.71 7.92
N GLY A 97 -0.46 -22.16 6.93
CA GLY A 97 -0.94 -22.40 5.58
C GLY A 97 0.01 -23.26 4.76
N ASN A 98 -0.32 -23.50 3.49
CA ASN A 98 0.55 -24.20 2.54
C ASN A 98 1.17 -23.19 1.57
N ALA A 99 2.46 -23.29 1.26
CA ALA A 99 3.15 -22.36 0.36
C ALA A 99 2.45 -22.17 -1.01
N ALA A 100 1.79 -23.21 -1.53
CA ALA A 100 1.09 -23.14 -2.81
C ALA A 100 -0.18 -22.27 -2.77
N THR A 101 -0.84 -22.13 -1.62
CA THR A 101 -2.13 -21.42 -1.49
C THR A 101 -2.11 -20.27 -0.48
N PHE A 102 -1.06 -20.14 0.33
CA PHE A 102 -0.94 -19.07 1.31
C PHE A 102 -0.68 -17.71 0.62
N PRO A 103 -1.32 -16.61 1.07
CA PRO A 103 -2.30 -16.51 2.15
C PRO A 103 -3.76 -16.60 1.68
N THR A 104 -4.05 -17.03 0.44
CA THR A 104 -5.44 -17.25 -0.01
C THR A 104 -6.16 -18.29 0.84
N GLU A 105 -5.43 -19.30 1.32
CA GLU A 105 -5.91 -20.26 2.32
C GLU A 105 -4.97 -20.26 3.54
N TYR A 106 -5.56 -20.16 4.73
CA TYR A 106 -4.85 -20.27 5.99
C TYR A 106 -5.77 -20.71 7.13
N VAL A 107 -5.17 -21.16 8.21
CA VAL A 107 -5.80 -21.44 9.50
C VAL A 107 -5.28 -20.47 10.54
N ILE A 108 -6.19 -19.87 11.32
CA ILE A 108 -5.85 -19.03 12.47
C ILE A 108 -6.29 -19.72 13.76
N ASN A 109 -5.39 -19.69 14.74
CA ASN A 109 -5.61 -20.07 16.12
C ASN A 109 -5.25 -18.90 17.06
N GLY A 110 -5.64 -19.02 18.34
CA GLY A 110 -5.44 -17.97 19.34
C GLY A 110 -6.57 -16.93 19.32
N ASP A 111 -6.26 -15.72 19.78
CA ASP A 111 -7.25 -14.68 20.08
C ASP A 111 -8.02 -14.19 18.85
N ALA A 112 -7.38 -14.25 17.68
CA ALA A 112 -7.96 -13.79 16.43
C ALA A 112 -8.90 -14.83 15.76
N LYS A 113 -8.99 -16.05 16.30
CA LYS A 113 -9.71 -17.17 15.65
C LYS A 113 -11.19 -16.87 15.42
N GLY A 114 -11.94 -16.47 16.45
CA GLY A 114 -13.40 -16.30 16.35
C GLY A 114 -13.82 -15.29 15.28
N ASN A 115 -13.16 -14.12 15.26
CA ASN A 115 -13.44 -13.07 14.28
C ASN A 115 -13.07 -13.49 12.84
N ASN A 116 -11.98 -14.24 12.66
CA ASN A 116 -11.56 -14.66 11.32
C ASN A 116 -12.34 -15.87 10.79
N ASP A 117 -12.69 -16.83 11.65
CA ASP A 117 -13.62 -17.91 11.30
C ASP A 117 -14.98 -17.34 10.85
N PHE A 118 -15.47 -16.32 11.54
CA PHE A 118 -16.69 -15.59 11.17
C PHE A 118 -16.62 -15.03 9.76
N LEU A 119 -15.55 -14.32 9.42
CA LEU A 119 -15.37 -13.73 8.10
C LEU A 119 -15.24 -14.79 7.01
N GLN A 120 -14.45 -15.85 7.26
CA GLN A 120 -14.32 -16.96 6.31
C GLN A 120 -15.65 -17.67 6.07
N ASN A 121 -16.43 -17.94 7.13
CA ASN A 121 -17.74 -18.59 7.01
C ASN A 121 -18.75 -17.70 6.27
N SER A 122 -18.73 -16.39 6.54
CA SER A 122 -19.58 -15.42 5.84
C SER A 122 -19.21 -15.33 4.36
N GLN A 123 -17.91 -15.34 4.01
CA GLN A 123 -17.45 -15.35 2.62
C GLN A 123 -17.86 -16.64 1.88
N LYS A 124 -17.72 -17.81 2.53
CA LYS A 124 -18.16 -19.09 1.96
C LYS A 124 -19.67 -19.12 1.70
N PHE A 125 -20.47 -18.61 2.64
CA PHE A 125 -21.91 -18.49 2.43
C PHE A 125 -22.23 -17.56 1.27
N LEU A 126 -21.60 -16.39 1.20
CA LEU A 126 -21.79 -15.43 0.11
C LEU A 126 -21.48 -16.04 -1.26
N ALA A 127 -20.37 -16.78 -1.39
CA ALA A 127 -20.02 -17.45 -2.64
C ALA A 127 -21.10 -18.46 -3.08
N GLY A 128 -21.62 -19.27 -2.14
CA GLY A 128 -22.71 -20.21 -2.42
C GLY A 128 -24.05 -19.53 -2.68
N TYR A 129 -24.31 -18.38 -2.05
CA TYR A 129 -25.52 -17.59 -2.27
C TYR A 129 -25.50 -16.88 -3.63
N ALA A 130 -24.36 -16.32 -4.02
CA ALA A 130 -24.16 -15.64 -5.30
C ALA A 130 -24.45 -16.57 -6.49
N GLY A 131 -24.09 -17.85 -6.40
CA GLY A 131 -24.41 -18.85 -7.43
C GLY A 131 -25.91 -19.13 -7.62
N LYS A 132 -26.78 -18.65 -6.72
CA LYS A 132 -28.25 -18.80 -6.80
C LYS A 132 -28.96 -17.55 -7.32
N VAL A 133 -28.24 -16.44 -7.49
CA VAL A 133 -28.81 -15.14 -7.84
C VAL A 133 -28.38 -14.77 -9.26
N ASN A 134 -29.37 -14.56 -10.14
CA ASN A 134 -29.11 -14.01 -11.46
C ASN A 134 -29.11 -12.46 -11.41
N MET A 135 -27.94 -11.87 -11.14
CA MET A 135 -27.82 -10.42 -11.01
C MET A 135 -28.09 -9.69 -12.34
N GLN A 136 -27.70 -10.29 -13.48
CA GLN A 136 -27.93 -9.70 -14.80
C GLN A 136 -29.42 -9.56 -15.09
N GLU A 137 -30.20 -10.60 -14.82
CA GLU A 137 -31.66 -10.55 -14.97
C GLU A 137 -32.29 -9.55 -13.98
N MET A 138 -31.84 -9.54 -12.73
CA MET A 138 -32.34 -8.59 -11.72
C MET A 138 -32.16 -7.13 -12.16
N MET A 139 -31.01 -6.79 -12.74
CA MET A 139 -30.72 -5.42 -13.23
C MET A 139 -31.68 -4.96 -14.33
N GLN A 140 -32.28 -5.88 -15.08
CA GLN A 140 -33.20 -5.55 -16.17
C GLN A 140 -34.63 -5.29 -15.69
N ARG A 141 -35.00 -5.78 -14.50
CA ARG A 141 -36.37 -5.65 -13.95
C ARG A 141 -36.77 -4.20 -13.68
N ASP A 142 -38.07 -3.97 -13.51
CA ASP A 142 -38.61 -2.69 -13.04
C ASP A 142 -38.14 -2.39 -11.61
N GLU A 143 -38.25 -1.12 -11.19
CA GLU A 143 -37.68 -0.64 -9.92
C GLU A 143 -38.26 -1.39 -8.71
N ALA A 144 -39.57 -1.64 -8.69
CA ALA A 144 -40.21 -2.31 -7.57
C ALA A 144 -39.73 -3.77 -7.46
N SER A 145 -39.65 -4.48 -8.59
CA SER A 145 -39.15 -5.85 -8.64
C SER A 145 -37.67 -5.96 -8.28
N PHE A 146 -36.84 -5.03 -8.77
CA PHE A 146 -35.43 -4.95 -8.40
C PHE A 146 -35.25 -4.69 -6.90
N LEU A 147 -35.96 -3.68 -6.37
CA LEU A 147 -35.87 -3.28 -4.97
C LEU A 147 -36.27 -4.42 -4.03
N LYS A 148 -37.36 -5.14 -4.35
CA LYS A 148 -37.77 -6.33 -3.58
C LYS A 148 -36.70 -7.43 -3.61
N GLY A 149 -36.09 -7.65 -4.77
CA GLY A 149 -35.02 -8.63 -4.92
C GLY A 149 -33.78 -8.28 -4.09
N ILE A 150 -33.30 -7.04 -4.18
CA ILE A 150 -32.09 -6.61 -3.46
C ILE A 150 -32.30 -6.53 -1.95
N GLN A 151 -33.50 -6.15 -1.49
CA GLN A 151 -33.88 -6.21 -0.07
C GLN A 151 -33.86 -7.65 0.45
N LYS A 152 -34.38 -8.61 -0.33
CA LYS A 152 -34.30 -10.02 0.04
C LYS A 152 -32.85 -10.51 0.16
N ILE A 153 -31.99 -10.14 -0.79
CA ILE A 153 -30.56 -10.48 -0.74
C ILE A 153 -29.91 -9.91 0.53
N HIS A 154 -30.17 -8.63 0.81
CA HIS A 154 -29.70 -7.98 2.02
C HIS A 154 -30.15 -8.74 3.28
N ASP A 155 -31.44 -9.03 3.43
CA ASP A 155 -31.99 -9.65 4.63
C ASP A 155 -31.50 -11.08 4.84
N ASP A 156 -31.40 -11.88 3.76
CA ASP A 156 -30.84 -13.24 3.81
C ASP A 156 -29.37 -13.22 4.27
N LEU A 157 -28.58 -12.25 3.78
CA LEU A 157 -27.16 -12.12 4.13
C LEU A 157 -26.96 -11.55 5.55
N VAL A 158 -27.77 -10.59 5.99
CA VAL A 158 -27.75 -10.09 7.38
C VAL A 158 -28.10 -11.20 8.36
N LYS A 159 -29.11 -12.02 8.06
CA LYS A 159 -29.45 -13.18 8.88
C LYS A 159 -28.27 -14.16 8.97
N ASN A 160 -27.61 -14.44 7.86
CA ASN A 160 -26.41 -15.29 7.86
C ASN A 160 -25.28 -14.72 8.72
N ILE A 161 -25.01 -13.42 8.60
CA ILE A 161 -24.02 -12.71 9.42
C ILE A 161 -24.32 -12.91 10.91
N GLU A 162 -25.55 -12.70 11.34
CA GLU A 162 -25.95 -12.82 12.75
C GLU A 162 -25.86 -14.25 13.29
N GLU A 163 -26.27 -15.24 12.49
CA GLU A 163 -26.15 -16.65 12.86
C GLU A 163 -24.68 -17.10 12.93
N ASN A 164 -23.85 -16.69 11.97
CA ASN A 164 -22.43 -17.04 11.95
C ASN A 164 -21.65 -16.37 13.08
N ALA A 165 -21.97 -15.11 13.42
CA ALA A 165 -21.38 -14.40 14.53
C ALA A 165 -21.56 -15.16 15.85
N LYS A 166 -22.77 -15.66 16.12
CA LYS A 166 -23.09 -16.48 17.31
C LYS A 166 -22.29 -17.78 17.32
N LYS A 167 -22.23 -18.49 16.18
CA LYS A 167 -21.52 -19.79 16.06
C LYS A 167 -20.02 -19.68 16.32
N THR A 168 -19.43 -18.57 15.90
CA THR A 168 -17.97 -18.35 15.94
C THR A 168 -17.52 -17.50 17.13
N LYS A 169 -18.47 -16.95 17.90
CA LYS A 169 -18.23 -15.99 18.99
C LYS A 169 -17.47 -14.74 18.51
N ALA A 170 -17.82 -14.27 17.31
CA ALA A 170 -17.29 -13.03 16.78
C ALA A 170 -17.70 -11.85 17.67
N ASP A 171 -16.81 -10.89 17.86
CA ASP A 171 -17.13 -9.68 18.60
C ASP A 171 -18.02 -8.72 17.80
N ASN A 172 -18.61 -7.75 18.50
CA ASN A 172 -19.54 -6.80 17.88
C ASN A 172 -18.86 -5.92 16.82
N ASP A 173 -17.58 -5.59 16.99
CA ASP A 173 -16.84 -4.71 16.09
C ASP A 173 -16.74 -5.34 14.68
N VAL A 174 -16.34 -6.62 14.58
CA VAL A 174 -16.23 -7.30 13.28
C VAL A 174 -17.59 -7.58 12.65
N VAL A 175 -18.62 -7.81 13.46
CA VAL A 175 -20.00 -8.03 12.98
C VAL A 175 -20.57 -6.75 12.39
N GLU A 176 -20.38 -5.62 13.07
CA GLU A 176 -20.78 -4.32 12.59
C GLU A 176 -20.03 -3.95 11.30
N TRP A 177 -18.70 -4.13 11.29
CA TRP A 177 -17.89 -3.93 10.09
C TRP A 177 -18.42 -4.75 8.91
N LYS A 178 -18.76 -6.03 9.13
CA LYS A 178 -19.27 -6.90 8.06
C LYS A 178 -20.66 -6.47 7.56
N LYS A 179 -21.51 -5.92 8.44
CA LYS A 179 -22.80 -5.33 8.05
C LYS A 179 -22.60 -4.07 7.21
N HIS A 180 -21.64 -3.21 7.55
CA HIS A 180 -21.29 -2.03 6.75
C HIS A 180 -20.69 -2.41 5.38
N ASP A 181 -19.83 -3.43 5.33
CA ASP A 181 -19.28 -3.99 4.09
C ASP A 181 -20.39 -4.53 3.16
N LEU A 182 -21.32 -5.30 3.72
CA LEU A 182 -22.50 -5.77 2.99
C LEU A 182 -23.35 -4.60 2.48
N ALA A 183 -23.68 -3.64 3.34
CA ALA A 183 -24.49 -2.49 2.97
C ALA A 183 -23.84 -1.68 1.82
N SER A 184 -22.52 -1.50 1.86
CA SER A 184 -21.74 -0.81 0.82
C SER A 184 -21.72 -1.56 -0.51
N THR A 185 -21.67 -2.89 -0.45
CA THR A 185 -21.81 -3.75 -1.64
C THR A 185 -23.20 -3.60 -2.26
N ILE A 186 -24.25 -3.62 -1.44
CA ILE A 186 -25.63 -3.42 -1.90
C ILE A 186 -25.83 -2.02 -2.50
N LEU A 187 -25.31 -0.97 -1.87
CA LEU A 187 -25.33 0.40 -2.38
C LEU A 187 -24.66 0.52 -3.76
N SER A 188 -23.54 -0.18 -3.95
CA SER A 188 -22.84 -0.22 -5.24
C SER A 188 -23.70 -0.88 -6.34
N ILE A 189 -24.38 -1.99 -6.01
CA ILE A 189 -25.32 -2.65 -6.94
C ILE A 189 -26.50 -1.73 -7.26
N MET A 190 -27.04 -1.03 -6.27
CA MET A 190 -28.11 -0.05 -6.45
C MET A 190 -27.68 1.10 -7.38
N ALA A 191 -26.49 1.69 -7.17
CA ALA A 191 -25.95 2.72 -8.08
C ALA A 191 -25.79 2.21 -9.52
N GLN A 192 -25.36 0.96 -9.69
CA GLN A 192 -25.24 0.34 -11.01
C GLN A 192 -26.61 0.10 -11.67
N TYR A 193 -27.65 -0.21 -10.89
CA TYR A 193 -29.02 -0.30 -11.39
C TYR A 193 -29.48 1.05 -11.97
N GLU A 194 -29.30 2.15 -11.22
CA GLU A 194 -29.67 3.49 -11.70
C GLU A 194 -28.94 3.86 -12.99
N THR A 195 -27.64 3.59 -13.04
CA THR A 195 -26.80 3.85 -14.21
C THR A 195 -27.31 3.06 -15.42
N THR A 196 -27.67 1.78 -15.22
CA THR A 196 -28.26 0.93 -16.26
C THR A 196 -29.58 1.51 -16.79
N LYS A 197 -30.45 2.01 -15.90
CA LYS A 197 -31.73 2.62 -16.29
C LYS A 197 -31.57 3.97 -16.97
N ALA A 198 -30.62 4.79 -16.53
CA ALA A 198 -30.26 6.05 -17.18
C ALA A 198 -29.82 5.81 -18.64
N MET A 199 -28.93 4.83 -18.86
CA MET A 199 -28.47 4.46 -20.19
C MET A 199 -29.60 3.88 -21.06
N ALA A 200 -30.39 2.94 -20.53
CA ALA A 200 -31.48 2.30 -21.27
C ALA A 200 -32.59 3.28 -21.67
N SER A 201 -32.83 4.32 -20.87
CA SER A 201 -33.82 5.36 -21.18
C SER A 201 -33.27 6.52 -22.02
N GLY A 202 -31.94 6.57 -22.26
CA GLY A 202 -31.28 7.73 -22.85
C GLY A 202 -31.36 9.00 -21.99
N ASN A 203 -31.74 8.87 -20.71
CA ASN A 203 -31.88 9.98 -19.77
C ASN A 203 -30.76 9.95 -18.73
N PRO A 204 -29.67 10.74 -18.91
CA PRO A 204 -28.59 10.82 -17.93
C PRO A 204 -29.02 11.47 -16.59
N ALA A 205 -30.23 12.06 -16.52
CA ALA A 205 -30.82 12.62 -15.32
C ALA A 205 -31.89 11.69 -14.70
N TYR A 206 -31.90 10.40 -15.03
CA TYR A 206 -32.76 9.41 -14.39
C TYR A 206 -32.56 9.44 -12.86
N LYS A 207 -33.69 9.38 -12.13
CA LYS A 207 -33.71 9.30 -10.67
C LYS A 207 -34.66 8.18 -10.27
N SER A 208 -34.23 7.36 -9.30
CA SER A 208 -35.06 6.33 -8.72
C SER A 208 -36.18 6.91 -7.86
N GLY A 209 -37.25 6.13 -7.67
CA GLY A 209 -38.38 6.48 -6.84
C GLY A 209 -38.07 6.53 -5.34
N LYS A 210 -39.03 7.04 -4.57
CA LYS A 210 -38.88 7.28 -3.12
C LYS A 210 -38.47 6.03 -2.34
N ASN A 211 -39.06 4.87 -2.63
CA ASN A 211 -38.77 3.63 -1.91
C ASN A 211 -37.32 3.16 -2.11
N PHE A 212 -36.75 3.42 -3.28
CA PHE A 212 -35.36 3.13 -3.58
C PHE A 212 -34.44 4.00 -2.72
N VAL A 213 -34.68 5.32 -2.73
CA VAL A 213 -33.91 6.30 -1.96
C VAL A 213 -34.03 6.06 -0.45
N ASP A 214 -35.22 5.71 0.04
CA ASP A 214 -35.44 5.36 1.44
C ASP A 214 -34.58 4.14 1.85
N PHE A 215 -34.47 3.13 0.98
CA PHE A 215 -33.64 1.96 1.23
C PHE A 215 -32.14 2.28 1.14
N GLU A 216 -31.70 3.08 0.15
CA GLU A 216 -30.32 3.57 0.10
C GLU A 216 -29.92 4.30 1.38
N ASN A 217 -30.81 5.15 1.92
CA ASN A 217 -30.55 5.86 3.17
C ASN A 217 -30.49 4.91 4.38
N LYS A 218 -31.35 3.88 4.43
CA LYS A 218 -31.35 2.87 5.50
C LYS A 218 -30.04 2.06 5.54
N LEU A 219 -29.40 1.85 4.40
CA LEU A 219 -28.12 1.14 4.28
C LEU A 219 -26.92 1.99 4.74
N GLN A 220 -27.13 3.24 5.14
CA GLN A 220 -26.08 4.18 5.53
C GLN A 220 -26.29 4.70 6.96
N PRO A 221 -26.34 3.80 7.97
CA PRO A 221 -26.66 4.18 9.34
C PRO A 221 -25.59 5.10 9.97
N ASP A 222 -24.33 4.97 9.55
CA ASP A 222 -23.22 5.81 10.00
C ASP A 222 -22.26 6.08 8.83
N LYS A 223 -22.54 7.14 8.07
CA LYS A 223 -21.76 7.51 6.87
C LYS A 223 -20.29 7.79 7.19
N ASP A 224 -20.02 8.45 8.31
CA ASP A 224 -18.66 8.83 8.70
C ASP A 224 -17.85 7.61 9.15
N LYS A 225 -18.46 6.62 9.82
CA LYS A 225 -17.77 5.36 10.11
C LYS A 225 -17.56 4.51 8.85
N MET A 226 -18.58 4.41 8.00
CA MET A 226 -18.48 3.65 6.74
C MET A 226 -17.40 4.21 5.82
N VAL A 227 -17.25 5.53 5.69
CA VAL A 227 -16.20 6.13 4.84
C VAL A 227 -14.79 5.89 5.39
N LYS A 228 -14.65 5.79 6.71
CA LYS A 228 -13.37 5.50 7.39
C LYS A 228 -12.93 4.04 7.22
N GLU A 229 -13.89 3.12 7.27
CA GLU A 229 -13.61 1.68 7.42
C GLU A 229 -13.83 0.85 6.16
N ILE A 230 -14.65 1.33 5.21
CA ILE A 230 -15.12 0.51 4.09
C ILE A 230 -14.66 1.11 2.75
N PRO A 231 -13.62 0.52 2.11
CA PRO A 231 -13.16 0.97 0.79
C PRO A 231 -14.25 0.95 -0.29
N SER A 232 -15.13 -0.05 -0.28
CA SER A 232 -16.24 -0.14 -1.24
C SER A 232 -17.28 0.97 -1.06
N TYR A 233 -17.46 1.50 0.16
CA TYR A 233 -18.33 2.65 0.40
C TYR A 233 -17.76 3.92 -0.21
N ARG A 234 -16.44 4.13 -0.09
CA ARG A 234 -15.76 5.25 -0.77
C ARG A 234 -15.94 5.15 -2.29
N ASN A 235 -15.79 3.95 -2.86
CA ASN A 235 -16.01 3.72 -4.29
C ASN A 235 -17.47 4.00 -4.71
N TYR A 236 -18.46 3.60 -3.90
CA TYR A 236 -19.86 3.96 -4.10
C TYR A 236 -20.06 5.48 -4.11
N LEU A 237 -19.50 6.20 -3.13
CA LEU A 237 -19.62 7.66 -3.09
C LEU A 237 -18.97 8.32 -4.32
N LEU A 238 -17.79 7.85 -4.73
CA LEU A 238 -17.10 8.34 -5.92
C LEU A 238 -17.92 8.07 -7.19
N SER A 239 -18.53 6.89 -7.32
CA SER A 239 -19.34 6.56 -8.50
C SER A 239 -20.57 7.47 -8.63
N LYS A 240 -21.20 7.85 -7.50
CA LYS A 240 -22.29 8.84 -7.47
C LYS A 240 -21.82 10.24 -7.84
N MET A 241 -20.54 10.57 -7.63
CA MET A 241 -19.95 11.87 -7.96
C MET A 241 -19.38 11.95 -9.39
N THR A 242 -19.16 10.83 -10.07
CA THR A 242 -18.41 10.78 -11.35
C THR A 242 -18.96 11.74 -12.41
N ALA A 243 -20.27 11.71 -12.66
CA ALA A 243 -20.87 12.52 -13.73
C ALA A 243 -20.76 14.03 -13.46
N ASP A 244 -20.98 14.44 -12.21
CA ASP A 244 -20.88 15.85 -11.82
C ASP A 244 -19.43 16.31 -11.74
N PHE A 245 -18.51 15.43 -11.33
CA PHE A 245 -17.08 15.70 -11.37
C PHE A 245 -16.55 15.86 -12.81
N GLN A 246 -17.01 15.02 -13.75
CA GLN A 246 -16.66 15.16 -15.17
C GLN A 246 -17.12 16.50 -15.73
N LYS A 247 -18.39 16.87 -15.52
CA LYS A 247 -18.92 18.19 -15.93
C LYS A 247 -18.15 19.34 -15.29
N TYR A 248 -17.79 19.21 -14.01
CA TYR A 248 -16.97 20.20 -13.33
C TYR A 248 -15.57 20.31 -13.98
N GLY A 249 -14.95 19.19 -14.32
CA GLY A 249 -13.65 19.13 -15.02
C GLY A 249 -13.67 19.82 -16.38
N GLU A 250 -14.67 19.50 -17.22
CA GLU A 250 -14.87 20.13 -18.53
C GLU A 250 -15.04 21.65 -18.44
N ALA A 251 -15.70 22.13 -17.38
CA ALA A 251 -15.90 23.56 -17.17
C ALA A 251 -14.65 24.26 -16.60
N ASN A 252 -13.88 23.60 -15.72
CA ASN A 252 -12.87 24.25 -14.87
C ASN A 252 -11.41 23.84 -15.15
N ASN A 253 -11.13 22.88 -16.04
CA ASN A 253 -9.76 22.44 -16.37
C ASN A 253 -9.50 22.30 -17.88
N LYS A 254 -10.03 23.20 -18.70
CA LYS A 254 -9.94 23.16 -20.17
C LYS A 254 -8.51 23.10 -20.71
N ASP A 255 -7.56 23.69 -20.00
CA ASP A 255 -6.14 23.71 -20.39
C ASP A 255 -5.35 22.50 -19.86
N ASN A 256 -5.98 21.56 -19.12
CA ASN A 256 -5.32 20.43 -18.45
C ASN A 256 -4.13 20.81 -17.55
N LYS A 257 -4.20 21.98 -16.91
CA LYS A 257 -3.12 22.52 -16.05
C LYS A 257 -3.19 22.02 -14.61
N LEU A 258 -4.39 21.68 -14.12
CA LEU A 258 -4.58 21.19 -12.76
C LEU A 258 -4.29 19.69 -12.70
N SER A 259 -3.60 19.25 -11.64
CA SER A 259 -3.50 17.84 -11.31
C SER A 259 -4.89 17.24 -10.97
N MET A 260 -4.99 15.92 -10.94
CA MET A 260 -6.24 15.24 -10.56
C MET A 260 -6.66 15.61 -9.13
N THR A 261 -5.71 15.65 -8.20
CA THR A 261 -5.91 16.07 -6.81
C THR A 261 -6.39 17.51 -6.71
N GLU A 262 -5.77 18.45 -7.44
CA GLU A 262 -6.18 19.86 -7.43
C GLU A 262 -7.62 20.02 -7.93
N LEU A 263 -7.93 19.37 -9.06
CA LEU A 263 -9.25 19.43 -9.66
C LEU A 263 -10.33 18.83 -8.75
N PHE A 264 -10.05 17.64 -8.19
CA PHE A 264 -10.98 16.95 -7.30
C PHE A 264 -11.18 17.69 -5.98
N ASN A 265 -10.13 18.25 -5.40
CA ASN A 265 -10.23 19.10 -4.21
C ASN A 265 -11.12 20.34 -4.46
N ASN A 266 -10.92 21.01 -5.59
CA ASN A 266 -11.76 22.15 -5.98
C ASN A 266 -13.23 21.74 -6.16
N TYR A 267 -13.48 20.60 -6.78
CA TYR A 267 -14.83 20.03 -6.88
C TYR A 267 -15.43 19.76 -5.48
N LEU A 268 -14.71 19.09 -4.58
CA LEU A 268 -15.21 18.79 -3.22
C LEU A 268 -15.53 20.05 -2.40
N LYS A 269 -14.84 21.17 -2.65
CA LYS A 269 -15.17 22.48 -2.03
C LYS A 269 -16.56 23.00 -2.44
N THR A 270 -17.06 22.62 -3.62
CA THR A 270 -18.42 22.95 -4.07
C THR A 270 -19.51 22.07 -3.44
N GLN A 271 -19.14 20.90 -2.93
CA GLN A 271 -20.08 19.90 -2.39
C GLN A 271 -20.48 20.24 -0.94
N LYS A 272 -21.50 21.08 -0.75
CA LYS A 272 -21.89 21.58 0.58
C LYS A 272 -22.52 20.53 1.50
N ASP A 273 -23.18 19.53 0.92
CA ASP A 273 -23.90 18.49 1.67
C ASP A 273 -23.03 17.29 2.07
N VAL A 274 -21.75 17.31 1.67
CA VAL A 274 -20.77 16.25 1.99
C VAL A 274 -20.00 16.64 3.24
N SER A 275 -19.95 15.75 4.24
CA SER A 275 -19.23 15.99 5.50
C SER A 275 -17.72 16.19 5.25
N GLN A 276 -17.06 16.96 6.13
CA GLN A 276 -15.61 17.15 6.02
C GLN A 276 -14.83 15.83 6.12
N VAL A 277 -15.27 14.92 7.00
CA VAL A 277 -14.71 13.57 7.11
C VAL A 277 -14.79 12.84 5.78
N THR A 278 -15.94 12.87 5.12
CA THR A 278 -16.10 12.25 3.80
C THR A 278 -15.17 12.89 2.78
N LYS A 279 -15.08 14.23 2.74
CA LYS A 279 -14.17 14.95 1.83
C LYS A 279 -12.72 14.55 2.04
N ASP A 280 -12.27 14.47 3.28
CA ASP A 280 -10.89 14.12 3.63
C ASP A 280 -10.55 12.71 3.11
N TYR A 281 -11.41 11.72 3.36
CA TYR A 281 -11.19 10.35 2.93
C TYR A 281 -11.26 10.17 1.41
N LEU A 282 -12.22 10.81 0.74
CA LEU A 282 -12.32 10.74 -0.71
C LEU A 282 -11.15 11.45 -1.39
N LEU A 283 -10.77 12.64 -0.92
CA LEU A 283 -9.62 13.38 -1.45
C LEU A 283 -8.32 12.60 -1.26
N ALA A 284 -8.11 12.04 -0.08
CA ALA A 284 -6.94 11.23 0.22
C ALA A 284 -6.85 9.99 -0.67
N TYR A 285 -7.97 9.31 -0.91
CA TYR A 285 -8.03 8.14 -1.78
C TYR A 285 -7.67 8.50 -3.23
N VAL A 286 -8.25 9.56 -3.78
CA VAL A 286 -7.94 10.04 -5.14
C VAL A 286 -6.48 10.49 -5.23
N MET A 287 -5.99 11.23 -4.25
CA MET A 287 -4.62 11.74 -4.19
C MET A 287 -3.58 10.61 -4.18
N ALA A 288 -3.81 9.57 -3.37
CA ALA A 288 -2.92 8.42 -3.28
C ALA A 288 -2.82 7.61 -4.58
N GLN A 289 -3.90 7.55 -5.38
CA GLN A 289 -3.89 6.82 -6.65
C GLN A 289 -3.36 7.64 -7.84
N SER A 290 -3.55 8.96 -7.80
CA SER A 290 -3.26 9.82 -8.96
C SER A 290 -1.89 10.49 -8.86
N ASP A 291 -1.67 11.33 -7.85
CA ASP A 291 -0.55 12.27 -7.86
C ASP A 291 0.52 12.01 -6.77
N ILE A 292 0.34 11.02 -5.88
CA ILE A 292 1.43 10.56 -4.98
C ILE A 292 2.19 9.43 -5.67
N GLN A 293 2.96 9.80 -6.70
CA GLN A 293 3.77 8.86 -7.48
C GLN A 293 5.24 9.30 -7.55
N PRO A 294 6.22 8.38 -7.67
CA PRO A 294 7.64 8.72 -7.74
C PRO A 294 8.00 9.66 -8.91
N THR A 295 7.23 9.61 -9.99
CA THR A 295 7.41 10.39 -11.22
C THR A 295 6.71 11.76 -11.20
N THR A 296 5.98 12.07 -10.12
CA THR A 296 5.23 13.33 -10.00
C THR A 296 6.20 14.51 -10.01
N PRO A 297 6.00 15.53 -10.87
CA PRO A 297 6.86 16.71 -10.89
C PRO A 297 6.88 17.43 -9.53
N LYS A 298 8.05 17.98 -9.16
CA LYS A 298 8.25 18.66 -7.87
C LYS A 298 7.24 19.77 -7.60
N GLU A 299 6.91 20.58 -8.61
CA GLU A 299 5.91 21.64 -8.46
C GLU A 299 4.53 21.08 -8.06
N THR A 300 4.13 19.97 -8.67
CA THR A 300 2.88 19.28 -8.34
C THR A 300 2.94 18.68 -6.94
N GLN A 301 4.07 18.09 -6.54
CA GLN A 301 4.28 17.60 -5.17
C GLN A 301 4.14 18.72 -4.12
N ASP A 302 4.70 19.91 -4.38
CA ASP A 302 4.61 21.07 -3.49
C ASP A 302 3.16 21.58 -3.36
N LYS A 303 2.39 21.56 -4.45
CA LYS A 303 0.95 21.90 -4.43
C LYS A 303 0.15 20.87 -3.63
N ILE A 304 0.43 19.58 -3.82
CA ILE A 304 -0.23 18.50 -3.06
C ILE A 304 0.10 18.60 -1.57
N ALA A 305 1.36 18.87 -1.21
CA ALA A 305 1.75 19.07 0.19
C ALA A 305 0.93 20.21 0.85
N LYS A 306 0.70 21.31 0.12
CA LYS A 306 -0.16 22.42 0.59
C LYS A 306 -1.63 22.00 0.74
N ILE A 307 -2.16 21.19 -0.17
CA ILE A 307 -3.53 20.65 -0.06
C ILE A 307 -3.64 19.74 1.16
N ILE A 308 -2.68 18.84 1.38
CA ILE A 308 -2.64 17.97 2.56
C ILE A 308 -2.64 18.81 3.84
N GLU A 309 -1.86 19.89 3.89
CA GLU A 309 -1.81 20.74 5.08
C GLU A 309 -3.10 21.53 5.29
N ASN A 310 -3.61 22.16 4.24
CA ASN A 310 -4.65 23.17 4.37
C ASN A 310 -6.06 22.59 4.31
N ASP A 311 -6.30 21.54 3.53
CA ASP A 311 -7.65 21.09 3.18
C ASP A 311 -8.03 19.77 3.86
N ILE A 312 -7.08 18.90 4.19
CA ILE A 312 -7.34 17.68 4.98
C ILE A 312 -7.44 18.04 6.47
N LYS A 313 -8.58 17.76 7.10
CA LYS A 313 -8.84 18.12 8.50
C LYS A 313 -8.70 16.95 9.47
N ASP A 314 -8.98 15.74 9.04
CA ASP A 314 -8.75 14.52 9.80
C ASP A 314 -7.24 14.33 10.03
N ALA A 315 -6.83 14.31 11.30
CA ALA A 315 -5.43 14.24 11.68
C ALA A 315 -4.78 12.91 11.30
N GLY A 316 -5.53 11.80 11.32
CA GLY A 316 -5.04 10.49 10.93
C GLY A 316 -4.78 10.44 9.43
N VAL A 317 -5.76 10.85 8.63
CA VAL A 317 -5.63 10.92 7.16
C VAL A 317 -4.48 11.86 6.76
N LYS A 318 -4.37 13.03 7.40
CA LYS A 318 -3.26 13.97 7.14
C LYS A 318 -1.91 13.33 7.44
N ALA A 319 -1.78 12.62 8.56
CA ALA A 319 -0.54 11.95 8.94
C ALA A 319 -0.16 10.84 7.94
N ASP A 320 -1.13 10.01 7.53
CA ASP A 320 -0.92 8.95 6.55
C ASP A 320 -0.49 9.51 5.18
N LEU A 321 -1.17 10.57 4.70
CA LEU A 321 -0.82 11.24 3.45
C LEU A 321 0.60 11.84 3.47
N LYS A 322 0.98 12.51 4.57
CA LYS A 322 2.35 13.03 4.74
C LYS A 322 3.38 11.90 4.75
N LYS A 323 3.05 10.80 5.42
CA LYS A 323 3.94 9.63 5.50
C LYS A 323 4.14 8.98 4.14
N ILE A 324 3.08 8.72 3.37
CA ILE A 324 3.22 8.16 2.02
C ILE A 324 3.94 9.14 1.09
N GLN A 325 3.66 10.45 1.19
CA GLN A 325 4.34 11.47 0.37
C GLN A 325 5.83 11.48 0.63
N PHE A 326 6.23 11.43 1.90
CA PHE A 326 7.63 11.32 2.29
C PHE A 326 8.26 10.01 1.76
N VAL A 327 7.58 8.88 1.91
CA VAL A 327 8.10 7.60 1.43
C VAL A 327 8.23 7.59 -0.09
N VAL A 328 7.25 8.09 -0.83
CA VAL A 328 7.29 8.09 -2.30
C VAL A 328 8.34 9.08 -2.83
N SER A 329 8.42 10.29 -2.26
CA SER A 329 9.35 11.34 -2.72
C SER A 329 10.79 11.11 -2.23
N GLY A 330 10.96 10.44 -1.09
CA GLY A 330 12.24 10.22 -0.45
C GLY A 330 12.77 11.47 0.28
N LEU A 331 14.07 11.47 0.54
CA LEU A 331 14.73 12.59 1.20
C LEU A 331 14.73 13.84 0.32
N LYS A 332 14.64 15.00 0.96
CA LYS A 332 14.61 16.28 0.25
C LYS A 332 16.01 16.71 -0.19
N VAL A 333 16.17 16.92 -1.50
CA VAL A 333 17.41 17.41 -2.10
C VAL A 333 17.80 18.76 -1.50
N GLY A 334 19.08 18.90 -1.13
CA GLY A 334 19.69 20.06 -0.51
C GLY A 334 19.66 20.08 1.02
N GLU A 335 18.91 19.17 1.65
CA GLU A 335 18.90 19.01 3.11
C GLU A 335 19.99 18.04 3.57
N ALA A 336 20.42 18.17 4.82
CA ALA A 336 21.37 17.23 5.42
C ALA A 336 20.75 15.82 5.47
N ALA A 337 21.51 14.80 5.09
CA ALA A 337 21.05 13.42 5.24
C ALA A 337 20.86 13.10 6.73
N PRO A 338 19.76 12.45 7.14
CA PRO A 338 19.54 12.12 8.53
C PRO A 338 20.63 11.18 9.07
N ASP A 339 21.21 11.49 10.23
CA ASP A 339 22.08 10.55 10.91
C ASP A 339 21.27 9.34 11.41
N ALA A 340 21.86 8.15 11.29
CA ALA A 340 21.30 6.90 11.80
C ALA A 340 22.40 5.95 12.27
N ALA A 341 22.04 5.08 13.23
CA ALA A 341 22.96 4.08 13.75
C ALA A 341 23.24 3.00 12.69
N LEU A 342 24.51 2.87 12.33
CA LEU A 342 25.01 1.88 11.38
C LEU A 342 26.23 1.17 11.98
N ILE A 343 26.36 -0.12 11.70
CA ILE A 343 27.51 -0.91 12.16
C ILE A 343 28.25 -1.54 10.99
N LYS A 344 29.58 -1.56 11.05
CA LYS A 344 30.44 -2.23 10.08
C LYS A 344 30.49 -3.74 10.33
N GLN A 345 31.12 -4.47 9.41
CA GLN A 345 31.35 -5.92 9.53
C GLN A 345 32.14 -6.30 10.79
N ASP A 346 33.09 -5.45 11.23
CA ASP A 346 33.87 -5.65 12.46
C ASP A 346 33.12 -5.23 13.74
N GLY A 347 31.86 -4.79 13.62
CA GLY A 347 31.02 -4.33 14.72
C GLY A 347 31.24 -2.88 15.15
N LYS A 348 32.19 -2.14 14.55
CA LYS A 348 32.38 -0.72 14.86
C LYS A 348 31.21 0.12 14.32
N ALA A 349 30.87 1.18 15.03
CA ALA A 349 29.91 2.17 14.55
C ALA A 349 30.42 2.86 13.27
N PHE A 350 29.48 3.26 12.41
CA PHE A 350 29.73 4.07 11.22
C PHE A 350 28.79 5.27 11.21
N LYS A 351 29.32 6.44 10.84
CA LYS A 351 28.53 7.65 10.66
C LYS A 351 28.57 8.09 9.19
N ILE A 352 27.40 8.34 8.61
CA ILE A 352 27.28 8.76 7.21
C ILE A 352 27.92 10.13 6.99
N SER A 353 27.87 11.00 8.02
CA SER A 353 28.51 12.32 8.01
C SER A 353 30.04 12.27 7.83
N GLU A 354 30.69 11.14 8.10
CA GLU A 354 32.13 10.94 7.93
C GLU A 354 32.49 10.63 6.46
N ASN A 355 32.16 11.54 5.53
CA ASN A 355 32.35 11.36 4.09
C ASN A 355 33.73 11.85 3.57
N ASN A 356 34.61 12.34 4.43
CA ASN A 356 35.95 12.84 4.09
C ASN A 356 35.97 13.87 2.92
N GLY A 357 34.91 14.67 2.78
CA GLY A 357 34.80 15.70 1.74
C GLY A 357 34.58 15.18 0.31
N LYS A 358 34.26 13.89 0.14
CA LYS A 358 33.83 13.31 -1.14
C LYS A 358 32.30 13.11 -1.14
N PRO A 359 31.64 13.20 -2.31
CA PRO A 359 30.26 12.75 -2.43
C PRO A 359 30.17 11.25 -2.10
N THR A 360 28.99 10.82 -1.65
CA THR A 360 28.76 9.44 -1.21
C THR A 360 27.54 8.86 -1.93
N MET A 361 27.70 7.69 -2.54
CA MET A 361 26.59 6.91 -3.05
C MET A 361 26.18 5.89 -1.98
N MET A 362 24.95 6.04 -1.49
CA MET A 362 24.33 5.08 -0.60
C MET A 362 23.58 4.04 -1.44
N VAL A 363 23.81 2.78 -1.15
CA VAL A 363 23.15 1.63 -1.79
C VAL A 363 22.38 0.88 -0.72
N PHE A 364 21.05 0.95 -0.75
CA PHE A 364 20.18 0.23 0.16
C PHE A 364 19.78 -1.11 -0.46
N TYR A 365 20.05 -2.22 0.24
CA TYR A 365 19.80 -3.55 -0.30
C TYR A 365 19.51 -4.58 0.79
N ALA A 366 18.90 -5.69 0.40
CA ALA A 366 18.73 -6.86 1.24
C ALA A 366 18.87 -8.13 0.38
N SER A 367 19.33 -9.22 1.00
CA SER A 367 19.59 -10.50 0.33
C SER A 367 18.35 -11.19 -0.20
N TRP A 368 17.20 -10.97 0.45
CA TRP A 368 15.93 -11.58 0.08
C TRP A 368 15.29 -10.94 -1.16
N ASN A 369 15.82 -9.82 -1.65
CA ASN A 369 15.36 -9.21 -2.89
C ASN A 369 16.23 -9.72 -4.06
N PRO A 370 15.69 -10.54 -4.99
CA PRO A 370 16.50 -11.19 -6.04
C PRO A 370 17.16 -10.21 -7.01
N TYR A 371 16.56 -9.02 -7.20
CA TYR A 371 17.07 -8.01 -8.13
C TYR A 371 18.47 -7.50 -7.77
N ILE A 372 18.87 -7.59 -6.48
CA ILE A 372 20.22 -7.21 -6.05
C ILE A 372 21.29 -8.03 -6.78
N SER A 373 21.16 -9.36 -6.78
CA SER A 373 22.15 -10.26 -7.38
C SER A 373 21.98 -10.37 -8.89
N GLU A 374 20.74 -10.37 -9.37
CA GLU A 374 20.43 -10.63 -10.78
C GLU A 374 20.73 -9.45 -11.70
N SER A 375 20.61 -8.22 -11.21
CA SER A 375 20.69 -7.02 -12.06
C SER A 375 21.56 -5.90 -11.50
N VAL A 376 21.60 -5.72 -10.17
CA VAL A 376 22.31 -4.58 -9.58
C VAL A 376 23.82 -4.83 -9.46
N ILE A 377 24.27 -5.97 -8.93
CA ILE A 377 25.71 -6.21 -8.70
C ILE A 377 26.58 -6.06 -9.97
N PRO A 378 26.19 -6.58 -11.15
CA PRO A 378 26.99 -6.40 -12.37
C PRO A 378 27.22 -4.92 -12.71
N VAL A 379 26.16 -4.12 -12.76
CA VAL A 379 26.24 -2.69 -13.09
C VAL A 379 26.92 -1.89 -11.96
N LEU A 380 26.66 -2.24 -10.70
CA LEU A 380 27.27 -1.60 -9.54
C LEU A 380 28.79 -1.77 -9.54
N THR A 381 29.30 -2.91 -10.03
CA THR A 381 30.74 -3.15 -10.16
C THR A 381 31.39 -2.17 -11.13
N GLU A 382 30.73 -1.87 -12.25
CA GLU A 382 31.22 -0.91 -13.24
C GLU A 382 31.17 0.52 -12.70
N VAL A 383 30.01 0.92 -12.14
CA VAL A 383 29.80 2.24 -11.53
C VAL A 383 30.85 2.49 -10.44
N THR A 384 31.03 1.54 -9.53
CA THR A 384 31.96 1.71 -8.40
C THR A 384 33.41 1.81 -8.88
N ASN A 385 33.81 1.01 -9.86
CA ASN A 385 35.15 1.08 -10.42
C ASN A 385 35.44 2.39 -11.15
N PHE A 386 34.45 2.97 -11.83
CA PHE A 386 34.60 4.24 -12.52
C PHE A 386 34.73 5.42 -11.55
N TYR A 387 33.84 5.53 -10.55
CA TYR A 387 33.77 6.71 -9.68
C TYR A 387 34.61 6.64 -8.38
N LYS A 388 35.21 5.47 -8.02
CA LYS A 388 35.95 5.27 -6.74
C LYS A 388 37.04 6.29 -6.40
N SER A 389 37.63 6.96 -7.39
CA SER A 389 38.66 7.98 -7.12
C SER A 389 38.07 9.27 -6.54
N LYS A 390 36.83 9.61 -6.93
CA LYS A 390 36.14 10.87 -6.59
C LYS A 390 34.94 10.71 -5.67
N MET A 391 34.48 9.49 -5.40
CA MET A 391 33.26 9.21 -4.65
C MET A 391 33.47 8.10 -3.61
N ASN A 392 32.73 8.17 -2.50
CA ASN A 392 32.59 7.06 -1.56
C ASN A 392 31.38 6.20 -1.90
N PHE A 393 31.45 4.92 -1.55
CA PHE A 393 30.32 4.00 -1.62
C PHE A 393 30.01 3.42 -0.25
N VAL A 394 28.74 3.44 0.12
CA VAL A 394 28.24 2.87 1.37
C VAL A 394 27.12 1.88 1.05
N TYR A 395 27.38 0.60 1.28
CA TYR A 395 26.43 -0.47 1.05
C TYR A 395 25.66 -0.72 2.35
N VAL A 396 24.44 -0.21 2.43
CA VAL A 396 23.56 -0.31 3.59
C VAL A 396 22.68 -1.55 3.45
N ASN A 397 23.03 -2.59 4.22
CA ASN A 397 22.27 -3.82 4.29
C ASN A 397 21.06 -3.68 5.23
N LEU A 398 19.93 -4.22 4.78
CA LEU A 398 18.63 -4.21 5.46
C LEU A 398 18.08 -5.64 5.67
N ASP A 399 18.96 -6.65 5.74
CA ASP A 399 18.55 -7.98 6.18
C ASP A 399 18.07 -7.95 7.65
N ASP A 400 17.37 -8.98 8.10
CA ASP A 400 16.74 -8.96 9.43
C ASP A 400 17.75 -9.08 10.58
N THR A 401 18.91 -9.68 10.31
CA THR A 401 19.90 -10.03 11.33
C THR A 401 21.32 -9.66 10.92
N LYS A 402 22.18 -9.43 11.92
CA LYS A 402 23.61 -9.19 11.71
C LYS A 402 24.30 -10.37 11.02
N ASP A 403 23.91 -11.60 11.33
CA ASP A 403 24.49 -12.80 10.73
C ASP A 403 24.17 -12.89 9.24
N GLN A 404 22.94 -12.53 8.84
CA GLN A 404 22.59 -12.38 7.42
C GLN A 404 23.45 -11.30 6.78
N PHE A 405 23.55 -10.11 7.38
CA PHE A 405 24.42 -9.05 6.87
C PHE A 405 25.85 -9.52 6.58
N ILE A 406 26.51 -10.18 7.55
CA ILE A 406 27.89 -10.66 7.38
C ILE A 406 28.01 -11.64 6.21
N LYS A 407 27.06 -12.57 6.09
CA LYS A 407 27.03 -13.54 4.98
C LYS A 407 26.79 -12.82 3.65
N THR A 408 25.77 -11.97 3.59
CA THR A 408 25.34 -11.26 2.39
C THR A 408 26.42 -10.31 1.88
N SER A 409 27.03 -9.50 2.74
CA SER A 409 28.07 -8.55 2.33
C SER A 409 29.33 -9.27 1.82
N ASN A 410 29.71 -10.39 2.44
CA ASN A 410 30.83 -11.22 1.99
C ASN A 410 30.53 -11.95 0.67
N ALA A 411 29.27 -12.28 0.39
CA ALA A 411 28.87 -12.96 -0.83
C ALA A 411 28.70 -11.98 -2.00
N LEU A 412 28.04 -10.84 -1.78
CA LEU A 412 27.60 -9.94 -2.86
C LEU A 412 28.49 -8.71 -3.05
N MET A 413 29.09 -8.18 -1.98
CA MET A 413 29.81 -6.90 -2.02
C MET A 413 31.33 -7.07 -1.94
N LYS A 414 31.83 -8.32 -1.90
CA LYS A 414 33.26 -8.60 -1.79
C LYS A 414 34.01 -8.11 -3.03
N GLY A 415 35.07 -7.34 -2.78
CA GLY A 415 35.90 -6.77 -3.85
C GLY A 415 35.38 -5.44 -4.41
N LEU A 416 34.18 -5.00 -4.03
CA LEU A 416 33.68 -3.68 -4.40
C LEU A 416 34.33 -2.58 -3.54
N PRO A 417 34.79 -1.47 -4.14
CA PRO A 417 35.31 -0.34 -3.37
C PRO A 417 34.19 0.32 -2.57
N GLY A 418 34.28 0.31 -1.24
CA GLY A 418 33.29 0.96 -0.38
C GLY A 418 33.28 0.40 1.03
N THR A 419 32.32 0.86 1.82
CA THR A 419 32.09 0.39 3.19
C THR A 419 30.78 -0.37 3.27
N ASN A 420 30.83 -1.61 3.73
CA ASN A 420 29.64 -2.41 4.06
C ASN A 420 29.16 -2.06 5.47
N VAL A 421 27.90 -1.70 5.60
CA VAL A 421 27.27 -1.34 6.87
C VAL A 421 25.90 -1.99 7.01
N TYR A 422 25.49 -2.22 8.24
CA TYR A 422 24.21 -2.81 8.60
C TYR A 422 23.36 -1.81 9.38
N ALA A 423 22.12 -1.64 8.94
CA ALA A 423 21.10 -0.92 9.69
C ALA A 423 20.43 -1.90 10.65
N GLU A 424 20.73 -1.77 11.94
CA GLU A 424 20.31 -2.74 12.95
C GLU A 424 18.78 -2.92 13.01
N GLY A 425 18.32 -4.16 12.80
CA GLY A 425 16.90 -4.49 12.69
C GLY A 425 16.34 -4.40 11.27
N GLY A 426 17.19 -4.23 10.25
CA GLY A 426 16.82 -4.23 8.84
C GLY A 426 15.80 -3.14 8.52
N LEU A 427 14.68 -3.52 7.89
CA LEU A 427 13.57 -2.61 7.58
C LEU A 427 12.87 -2.01 8.82
N LYS A 428 13.11 -2.54 10.04
CA LYS A 428 12.59 -1.96 11.29
C LYS A 428 13.52 -0.90 11.90
N SER A 429 14.72 -0.73 11.34
CA SER A 429 15.76 0.17 11.84
C SER A 429 15.34 1.64 11.87
N ASP A 430 16.01 2.43 12.71
CA ASP A 430 15.87 3.90 12.72
C ASP A 430 16.24 4.52 11.37
N LEU A 431 17.26 3.97 10.69
CA LEU A 431 17.62 4.38 9.33
C LEU A 431 16.47 4.16 8.35
N ALA A 432 15.87 2.97 8.32
CA ALA A 432 14.79 2.68 7.39
C ALA A 432 13.60 3.65 7.59
N LYS A 433 13.29 3.99 8.83
CA LYS A 433 12.25 4.99 9.16
C LYS A 433 12.63 6.40 8.67
N LYS A 434 13.83 6.87 9.02
CA LYS A 434 14.32 8.23 8.68
C LYS A 434 14.54 8.46 7.19
N TYR A 435 14.80 7.39 6.43
CA TYR A 435 15.02 7.44 4.98
C TYR A 435 13.77 7.01 4.19
N GLY A 436 12.69 6.61 4.88
CA GLY A 436 11.47 6.13 4.25
C GLY A 436 11.70 4.89 3.40
N ILE A 437 12.53 3.95 3.86
CA ILE A 437 12.88 2.72 3.15
C ILE A 437 11.91 1.60 3.54
N TYR A 438 11.27 1.04 2.52
CA TYR A 438 10.35 -0.10 2.60
C TYR A 438 10.84 -1.19 1.66
N GLY A 439 10.32 -2.41 1.80
CA GLY A 439 10.76 -3.54 0.99
C GLY A 439 10.60 -3.30 -0.52
N PHE A 440 9.51 -2.66 -0.94
CA PHE A 440 9.27 -2.27 -2.34
C PHE A 440 10.23 -1.20 -2.89
N LYS A 441 11.07 -0.59 -2.03
CA LYS A 441 12.11 0.37 -2.42
C LYS A 441 13.50 -0.26 -2.49
N LEU A 442 13.61 -1.57 -2.31
CA LEU A 442 14.89 -2.26 -2.40
C LEU A 442 15.04 -2.93 -3.77
N PRO A 443 16.27 -2.95 -4.31
CA PRO A 443 17.38 -2.06 -3.97
C PRO A 443 17.10 -0.61 -4.40
N SER A 444 17.69 0.36 -3.71
CA SER A 444 17.65 1.77 -4.13
C SER A 444 18.95 2.52 -3.84
N PHE A 445 19.12 3.64 -4.54
CA PHE A 445 20.34 4.43 -4.56
C PHE A 445 20.04 5.90 -4.27
N VAL A 446 20.84 6.49 -3.38
CA VAL A 446 20.78 7.92 -3.05
C VAL A 446 22.19 8.49 -3.08
N VAL A 447 22.35 9.66 -3.70
CA VAL A 447 23.62 10.37 -3.74
C VAL A 447 23.61 11.51 -2.72
N LEU A 448 24.69 11.60 -1.95
CA LEU A 448 24.99 12.71 -1.06
C LEU A 448 26.15 13.52 -1.63
N ASP A 449 26.09 14.84 -1.48
CA ASP A 449 27.15 15.75 -1.88
C ASP A 449 28.36 15.69 -0.91
N LYS A 450 29.40 16.46 -1.22
CA LYS A 450 30.64 16.55 -0.44
C LYS A 450 30.44 17.05 0.99
N THR A 451 29.32 17.73 1.28
CA THR A 451 28.95 18.23 2.61
C THR A 451 28.01 17.30 3.38
N GLY A 452 27.62 16.17 2.77
CA GLY A 452 26.69 15.21 3.37
C GLY A 452 25.21 15.59 3.19
N LYS A 453 24.90 16.54 2.29
CA LYS A 453 23.52 16.88 1.93
C LYS A 453 23.03 15.98 0.81
N VAL A 454 21.73 15.75 0.76
CA VAL A 454 21.08 14.93 -0.26
C VAL A 454 21.20 15.63 -1.62
N ALA A 455 21.84 14.96 -2.58
CA ALA A 455 22.10 15.49 -3.92
C ALA A 455 21.16 14.93 -5.00
N SER A 456 20.40 13.88 -4.67
CA SER A 456 19.45 13.23 -5.58
C SER A 456 18.17 12.79 -4.91
N ARG A 457 17.14 12.51 -5.73
CA ARG A 457 16.05 11.61 -5.33
C ARG A 457 16.57 10.17 -5.14
N ALA A 458 15.69 9.28 -4.71
CA ALA A 458 15.96 7.85 -4.77
C ALA A 458 15.88 7.33 -6.23
N PHE A 459 16.85 6.52 -6.62
CA PHE A 459 16.86 5.78 -7.88
C PHE A 459 16.67 4.28 -7.62
N PHE A 460 16.03 3.58 -8.54
CA PHE A 460 15.79 2.13 -8.49
C PHE A 460 16.50 1.39 -9.64
N ASN A 461 17.15 2.13 -10.53
CA ASN A 461 17.92 1.63 -11.65
C ASN A 461 19.21 2.44 -11.76
N LEU A 462 20.35 1.76 -11.82
CA LEU A 462 21.68 2.39 -11.94
C LEU A 462 21.92 3.02 -13.32
N GLY A 463 21.17 2.60 -14.35
CA GLY A 463 21.22 3.16 -15.70
C GLY A 463 20.31 4.36 -15.92
N ASP A 464 19.66 4.89 -14.88
CA ASP A 464 18.79 6.07 -15.01
C ASP A 464 19.63 7.29 -15.47
N PRO A 465 19.27 7.97 -16.60
CA PRO A 465 20.04 9.10 -17.11
C PRO A 465 20.19 10.25 -16.12
N GLU A 466 19.18 10.48 -15.27
CA GLU A 466 19.25 11.52 -14.23
C GLU A 466 20.25 11.11 -13.14
N MET A 467 20.34 9.81 -12.81
CA MET A 467 21.35 9.31 -11.88
C MET A 467 22.75 9.55 -12.40
N VAL A 468 23.02 9.21 -13.67
CA VAL A 468 24.32 9.48 -14.32
C VAL A 468 24.64 10.97 -14.29
N THR A 469 23.67 11.82 -14.60
CA THR A 469 23.82 13.29 -14.54
C THR A 469 24.21 13.77 -13.14
N VAL A 470 23.59 13.22 -12.09
CA VAL A 470 23.97 13.55 -10.70
C VAL A 470 25.38 13.07 -10.38
N LEU A 471 25.74 11.83 -10.74
CA LEU A 471 27.07 11.29 -10.48
C LEU A 471 28.17 12.11 -11.16
N ASP A 472 27.96 12.48 -12.43
CA ASP A 472 28.87 13.37 -13.17
C ASP A 472 28.99 14.74 -12.51
N ARG A 473 27.87 15.34 -12.10
CA ARG A 473 27.84 16.65 -11.42
C ARG A 473 28.62 16.63 -10.10
N GLU A 474 28.40 15.61 -9.26
CA GLU A 474 29.02 15.54 -7.93
C GLU A 474 30.52 15.19 -7.98
N THR A 475 30.92 14.40 -8.97
CA THR A 475 32.30 13.89 -9.09
C THR A 475 33.18 14.69 -10.05
N GLY A 476 32.58 15.41 -11.00
CA GLY A 476 33.27 16.06 -12.12
C GLY A 476 33.79 15.08 -13.17
N LEU A 477 33.46 13.78 -13.07
CA LEU A 477 33.73 12.79 -14.11
C LEU A 477 32.62 12.85 -15.16
N LYS A 478 32.85 12.22 -16.31
CA LYS A 478 31.83 12.03 -17.36
C LYS A 478 31.74 10.56 -17.69
N ALA A 479 30.62 9.92 -17.35
CA ALA A 479 30.38 8.54 -17.74
C ALA A 479 30.44 8.38 -19.28
N PRO A 480 30.87 7.22 -19.78
CA PRO A 480 30.74 6.89 -21.19
C PRO A 480 29.27 6.98 -21.62
N SER A 481 28.97 7.80 -22.62
CA SER A 481 27.63 7.82 -23.22
C SER A 481 27.43 6.54 -24.01
N VAL A 482 26.43 5.74 -23.66
CA VAL A 482 25.95 4.67 -24.55
C VAL A 482 25.34 5.39 -25.75
N GLN A 483 25.99 5.30 -26.93
CA GLN A 483 25.31 5.66 -28.17
C GLN A 483 24.05 4.80 -28.23
N PRO A 484 22.85 5.35 -28.53
CA PRO A 484 21.68 4.53 -28.73
C PRO A 484 22.07 3.48 -29.76
N GLU A 485 22.02 2.19 -29.40
CA GLU A 485 22.37 1.12 -30.31
C GLU A 485 21.63 1.37 -31.62
N VAL A 486 22.40 1.45 -32.70
CA VAL A 486 21.88 1.26 -34.06
C VAL A 486 20.98 0.05 -33.96
N GLN A 487 19.68 0.24 -34.17
CA GLN A 487 18.70 -0.83 -34.21
C GLN A 487 19.33 -2.01 -34.95
N LEU A 488 19.66 -3.07 -34.22
CA LEU A 488 20.02 -4.34 -34.83
C LEU A 488 18.84 -4.68 -35.73
N GLN A 489 19.06 -4.54 -37.04
CA GLN A 489 18.12 -4.99 -38.05
C GLN A 489 17.83 -6.45 -37.72
N ASN A 490 16.64 -6.71 -37.18
CA ASN A 490 16.04 -8.02 -37.16
C ASN A 490 15.79 -8.43 -38.62
N GLN A 491 16.83 -8.87 -39.30
CA GLN A 491 16.72 -9.81 -40.39
C GLN A 491 16.95 -11.20 -39.82
N LEU A 492 16.07 -12.12 -40.23
CA LEU A 492 16.06 -13.56 -39.95
C LEU A 492 15.14 -14.01 -38.80
N ILE A 493 13.82 -13.88 -39.01
CA ILE A 493 12.88 -14.95 -38.67
C ILE A 493 12.03 -15.20 -39.94
N PRO A 494 12.07 -16.40 -40.55
CA PRO A 494 11.19 -16.75 -41.66
C PRO A 494 9.73 -16.80 -41.17
N GLN A 495 8.84 -16.12 -41.89
CA GLN A 495 7.40 -16.20 -41.70
C GLN A 495 6.93 -17.65 -41.83
N GLN A 496 6.40 -18.23 -40.75
CA GLN A 496 5.57 -19.43 -40.85
C GLN A 496 4.17 -19.00 -41.29
N GLU A 497 3.81 -19.39 -42.51
CA GLU A 497 2.47 -19.28 -43.05
C GLU A 497 1.48 -20.05 -42.17
N SER A 498 0.47 -19.33 -41.69
CA SER A 498 -0.68 -19.89 -40.99
C SER A 498 -1.57 -20.63 -41.99
N ALA A 499 -1.51 -21.97 -41.96
CA ALA A 499 -2.47 -22.83 -42.65
C ALA A 499 -3.84 -22.73 -41.97
N GLN A 500 -4.82 -22.18 -42.69
CA GLN A 500 -6.23 -22.22 -42.34
C GLN A 500 -6.75 -23.66 -42.44
N GLN A 501 -7.17 -24.24 -41.31
CA GLN A 501 -7.93 -25.49 -41.30
C GLN A 501 -9.39 -25.19 -41.68
N GLN A 502 -9.78 -25.64 -42.88
CA GLN A 502 -11.19 -25.77 -43.29
C GLN A 502 -11.82 -26.98 -42.59
N ALA A 503 -13.03 -26.79 -42.06
CA ALA A 503 -13.87 -27.86 -41.53
C ALA A 503 -14.40 -28.76 -42.66
N PRO A 504 -14.50 -30.08 -42.47
CA PRO A 504 -15.05 -30.97 -43.48
C PRO A 504 -16.59 -30.94 -43.49
N ALA A 505 -17.15 -30.83 -44.69
CA ALA A 505 -18.58 -30.99 -44.95
C ALA A 505 -19.00 -32.46 -44.79
N THR A 506 -20.05 -32.70 -44.00
CA THR A 506 -20.77 -33.97 -43.95
C THR A 506 -21.67 -34.13 -45.18
N LYS A 507 -21.61 -35.30 -45.80
CA LYS A 507 -22.65 -35.86 -46.66
C LYS A 507 -23.68 -36.60 -45.80
#